data_AF-A0A3B0TT80-F1
#
_entry.id   AF-A0A3B0TT80-F1
#
_cell.length_a   1.000
_cell.length_b   1.000
_cell.length_c   1.000
_cell.angle_alpha   90.00
_cell.angle_beta   90.00
_cell.angle_gamma   90.00
#
_symmetry.space_group_name_H-M   'P 1'
#
loop_
_entity.id
_entity.type
_entity.pdbx_description
1 polymer ?
#
loop_
_entity_poly.entity_id
_entity_poly.type
_entity_poly.pdbx_seq_one_letter_code
_entity_poly.pdbx_strand_id
1 'polypeptide(L)' 'MSDRSLAREALQPKSFAFTAENAAWAKTRIALYPKGRQQSAVIPLLMRVQDQENWISRAAIEKIADMLKMPYIRVLEVAT' A
#
# COMPACT_ATOMS: atom_id res chain seq x y z
N MET A 1 -3.67 18.35 -17.85
CA MET A 1 -4.07 17.66 -16.62
C MET A 1 -3.86 16.18 -16.85
N SER A 2 -2.86 15.57 -16.22
CA SER A 2 -2.62 14.13 -16.32
C SER A 2 -3.79 13.38 -15.67
N ASP A 3 -4.29 12.34 -16.34
CA ASP A 3 -5.35 11.50 -15.81
C ASP A 3 -4.81 10.77 -14.57
N ARG A 4 -5.31 11.14 -13.37
CA ARG A 4 -4.96 10.51 -12.08
C ARG A 4 -5.93 9.37 -11.75
N SER A 5 -6.28 8.56 -12.75
CA SER A 5 -7.11 7.37 -12.55
C SER A 5 -6.27 6.11 -12.42
N LEU A 6 -6.74 5.18 -11.59
CA LEU A 6 -6.21 3.82 -11.57
C LEU A 6 -6.52 3.11 -12.88
N ALA A 7 -5.75 2.07 -13.20
CA ALA A 7 -6.06 1.19 -14.32
C ALA A 7 -7.50 0.65 -14.22
N ARG A 8 -8.15 0.49 -15.38
CA ARG A 8 -9.53 -0.02 -15.51
C ARG A 8 -9.71 -1.29 -14.68
N GLU A 9 -10.89 -1.45 -14.09
CA GLU A 9 -11.20 -2.54 -13.16
C GLU A 9 -10.93 -3.95 -13.75
N ALA A 10 -11.15 -4.13 -15.05
CA ALA A 10 -10.85 -5.38 -15.75
C ALA A 10 -9.37 -5.79 -15.73
N LEU A 11 -8.45 -4.86 -15.50
CA LEU A 11 -7.00 -5.08 -15.43
C LEU A 11 -6.48 -5.16 -13.98
N GLN A 12 -7.29 -4.80 -12.99
CA GLN A 12 -6.89 -4.81 -11.59
C GLN A 12 -6.83 -6.27 -11.06
N PRO A 13 -5.75 -6.67 -10.37
CA PRO A 13 -5.74 -7.94 -9.68
C PRO A 13 -6.79 -7.93 -8.56
N LYS A 14 -7.49 -9.06 -8.40
CA LYS A 14 -8.57 -9.21 -7.40
C LYS A 14 -8.07 -9.21 -5.95
N SER A 15 -6.80 -9.52 -5.75
CA SER A 15 -6.20 -9.66 -4.42
C SER A 15 -4.72 -9.35 -4.47
N PHE A 16 -4.20 -8.86 -3.34
CA PHE A 16 -2.77 -8.66 -3.12
C PHE A 16 -2.37 -9.24 -1.76
N ALA A 17 -1.20 -9.87 -1.73
CA ALA A 17 -0.55 -10.29 -0.51
C ALA A 17 0.96 -10.04 -0.61
N PHE A 18 1.54 -9.51 0.46
CA PHE A 18 2.99 -9.50 0.60
C PHE A 18 3.52 -10.94 0.69
N THR A 19 4.70 -11.19 0.12
CA THR A 19 5.47 -12.40 0.43
C THR A 19 5.72 -12.48 1.94
N ALA A 20 6.01 -13.68 2.47
CA ALA A 20 6.26 -13.85 3.90
C ALA A 20 7.39 -12.92 4.41
N GLU A 21 8.45 -12.76 3.61
CA GLU A 21 9.55 -11.84 3.89
C GLU A 21 9.10 -10.38 3.91
N ASN A 22 8.37 -9.93 2.89
CA ASN A 22 7.89 -8.55 2.80
C ASN A 22 6.85 -8.23 3.89
N ALA A 23 6.04 -9.20 4.29
CA ALA A 23 5.09 -9.07 5.38
C ALA A 23 5.81 -8.89 6.74
N ALA A 24 6.88 -9.65 6.98
CA ALA A 24 7.72 -9.48 8.16
C ALA A 24 8.44 -8.12 8.14
N TRP A 25 9.03 -7.75 7.00
CA TRP A 25 9.67 -6.45 6.80
C TRP A 25 8.68 -5.30 7.05
N ALA A 26 7.45 -5.39 6.53
CA ALA A 26 6.42 -4.38 6.70
C ALA A 26 6.06 -4.17 8.17
N LYS A 27 5.89 -5.25 8.94
CA LYS A 27 5.63 -5.17 10.38
C LYS A 27 6.78 -4.48 11.12
N THR A 28 8.02 -4.86 10.83
CA THR A 28 9.20 -4.23 11.41
C THR A 28 9.29 -2.75 11.04
N ARG A 29 8.97 -2.40 9.78
CA ARG A 29 9.00 -1.01 9.31
C ARG A 29 7.94 -0.15 10.00
N ILE A 30 6.72 -0.67 10.17
CA ILE A 30 5.65 0.02 10.90
C ILE A 30 6.04 0.26 12.36
N ALA A 31 6.73 -0.69 12.99
CA ALA A 31 7.15 -0.58 14.38
C ALA A 31 8.22 0.50 14.65
N LEU A 32 8.92 0.99 13.62
CA LEU A 32 9.88 2.09 13.75
C LEU A 32 9.19 3.45 14.00
N TYR A 33 7.90 3.56 13.68
CA TYR A 33 7.15 4.79 13.88
C TYR A 33 6.56 4.84 15.30
N PRO A 34 6.57 6.01 15.96
CA PRO A 34 5.95 6.17 17.28
C PRO A 34 4.49 5.72 17.29
N LYS A 35 4.02 5.29 18.46
CA LYS A 35 2.60 4.91 18.65
C LYS A 35 1.68 6.07 18.27
N GLY A 36 0.71 5.80 17.40
CA GLY A 36 -0.22 6.79 16.85
C GLY A 36 0.27 7.46 15.56
N ARG A 37 1.50 7.18 15.11
CA ARG A 37 2.10 7.72 13.88
C ARG A 37 2.47 6.63 12.85
N GLN A 38 1.93 5.42 13.02
CA GLN A 38 2.17 4.30 12.09
C GLN A 38 1.76 4.60 10.65
N GLN A 39 0.79 5.52 10.45
CA GLN A 39 0.33 5.96 9.14
C GLN A 39 1.47 6.53 8.25
N SER A 40 2.54 7.06 8.87
CA SER A 40 3.73 7.53 8.15
C SER A 40 4.52 6.40 7.45
N ALA A 41 4.23 5.14 7.76
CA ALA A 41 4.76 3.98 7.05
C ALA A 41 4.12 3.76 5.66
N VAL A 42 3.12 4.56 5.25
CA VAL A 42 2.39 4.35 3.98
C VAL A 42 3.31 4.36 2.76
N ILE A 43 4.18 5.36 2.63
CA ILE A 43 5.12 5.48 1.49
C ILE A 43 6.06 4.27 1.41
N PRO A 44 6.80 3.88 2.48
CA PRO A 44 7.69 2.73 2.38
C PRO A 44 6.96 1.42 2.10
N LEU A 45 5.70 1.26 2.54
CA LEU A 45 4.90 0.10 2.19
C LEU A 45 4.49 0.10 0.72
N LEU A 46 4.07 1.25 0.17
CA LEU A 46 3.75 1.39 -1.26
C LEU A 46 4.97 1.13 -2.15
N MET A 47 6.14 1.65 -1.76
CA MET A 47 7.40 1.35 -2.45
C MET A 47 7.69 -0.15 -2.43
N ARG A 48 7.45 -0.83 -1.31
CA ARG A 48 7.67 -2.29 -1.22
C ARG A 48 6.69 -3.09 -2.10
N VAL A 49 5.45 -2.63 -2.25
CA VAL A 49 4.51 -3.22 -3.22
C VAL A 49 5.05 -3.07 -4.64
N GLN A 50 5.52 -1.86 -4.98
CA GLN A 50 6.09 -1.57 -6.29
C GLN A 50 7.30 -2.47 -6.57
N ASP A 51 8.18 -2.71 -5.59
CA ASP A 51 9.32 -3.63 -5.74
C ASP A 51 8.90 -5.09 -5.96
N GLN A 52 7.79 -5.52 -5.34
CA GLN A 52 7.33 -6.92 -5.42
C GLN A 52 6.59 -7.21 -6.74
N GLU A 53 5.67 -6.34 -7.14
CA GLU A 53 4.73 -6.59 -8.24
C GLU A 53 5.01 -5.73 -9.47
N ASN A 54 5.98 -4.80 -9.42
CA ASN A 54 6.23 -3.75 -10.41
C ASN A 54 5.04 -2.80 -10.65
N TRP A 55 3.99 -2.89 -9.82
CA TRP A 55 2.79 -2.08 -9.93
C TRP A 55 2.02 -2.02 -8.59
N ILE A 56 1.56 -0.84 -8.22
CA ILE A 56 0.63 -0.62 -7.10
C ILE A 56 -0.82 -0.76 -7.58
N SER A 57 -1.40 -1.93 -7.33
CA SER A 57 -2.80 -2.21 -7.62
C SER A 57 -3.76 -1.68 -6.55
N ARG A 58 -5.05 -1.58 -6.89
CA ARG A 58 -6.11 -1.24 -5.94
C ARG A 58 -6.14 -2.19 -4.74
N ALA A 59 -6.02 -3.49 -4.99
CA ALA A 59 -5.99 -4.50 -3.93
C ALA A 59 -4.79 -4.31 -2.98
N ALA A 60 -3.66 -3.84 -3.48
CA ALA A 60 -2.50 -3.52 -2.65
C ALA A 60 -2.72 -2.26 -1.80
N ILE A 61 -3.35 -1.23 -2.35
CA ILE A 61 -3.75 -0.01 -1.62
C ILE A 61 -4.72 -0.36 -0.48
N GLU A 62 -5.75 -1.17 -0.76
CA GLU A 62 -6.71 -1.66 0.24
C GLU A 62 -5.99 -2.45 1.35
N LYS A 63 -5.05 -3.32 0.97
CA LYS A 63 -4.26 -4.08 1.93
C LYS A 63 -3.42 -3.19 2.86
N ILE A 64 -2.78 -2.16 2.33
CA ILE A 64 -1.99 -1.20 3.13
C ILE A 64 -2.90 -0.38 4.04
N ALA A 65 -4.07 0.04 3.55
CA ALA A 65 -5.06 0.76 4.34
C ALA A 65 -5.47 -0.06 5.58
N ASP A 66 -5.76 -1.36 5.40
CA ASP A 66 -6.07 -2.27 6.49
C ASP A 66 -4.89 -2.42 7.48
N MET A 67 -3.67 -2.60 6.96
CA MET A 67 -2.47 -2.76 7.78
C MET A 67 -2.18 -1.54 8.67
N LEU A 68 -2.40 -0.33 8.14
CA LEU A 68 -2.16 0.93 8.85
C LEU A 68 -3.40 1.45 9.59
N LYS A 69 -4.55 0.75 9.48
CA LYS A 69 -5.85 1.21 9.99
C LYS A 69 -6.19 2.62 9.49
N MET A 70 -5.97 2.86 8.20
CA MET A 70 -6.24 4.11 7.51
C MET A 70 -7.47 3.97 6.61
N PRO A 71 -8.23 5.04 6.39
CA PRO A 71 -9.24 5.05 5.33
C PRO A 71 -8.58 4.81 3.96
N TYR A 72 -9.18 3.96 3.12
CA TYR A 72 -8.71 3.65 1.77
C TYR A 72 -8.33 4.91 0.97
N ILE A 73 -9.20 5.93 0.99
CA ILE A 73 -8.99 7.19 0.26
C ILE A 73 -7.67 7.88 0.63
N ARG A 74 -7.22 7.78 1.89
CA ARG A 74 -5.96 8.39 2.32
C ARG A 74 -4.74 7.71 1.73
N VAL A 75 -4.79 6.38 1.56
CA VAL A 75 -3.70 5.65 0.91
C VAL A 75 -3.75 5.89 -0.60
N LEU A 76 -4.94 5.97 -1.18
CA LEU A 76 -5.14 6.31 -2.59
C LEU A 76 -4.56 7.70 -2.92
N GLU A 77 -4.89 8.72 -2.13
CA GLU A 77 -4.35 10.10 -2.28
C GLU A 77 -2.83 10.16 -2.23
N VAL A 78 -2.17 9.23 -1.51
CA VAL A 78 -0.70 9.15 -1.46
C VAL A 78 -0.13 8.41 -2.67
N ALA A 79 -0.90 7.49 -3.27
CA ALA A 79 -0.48 6.68 -4.41
C ALA A 79 -0.69 7.37 -5.78
N THR A 80 -1.43 8.49 -5.83
CA THR A 80 -1.80 9.23 -7.06
C THR A 80 -1.20 10.62 -7.14
#